data_AF-A0A0D7ACT0-F1
#
_entry.id   AF-A0A0D7ACT0-F1
#
_cell.length_a   1.000
_cell.length_b   1.000
_cell.length_c   1.000
_cell.angle_alpha   90.00
_cell.angle_beta   90.00
_cell.angle_gamma   90.00
#
_symmetry.space_group_name_H-M   'P 1'
#
loop_
_entity.id
_entity.type
_entity.pdbx_description
1 polymer ?
#
loop_
_entity_poly.entity_id
_entity_poly.type
_entity_poly.pdbx_seq_one_letter_code
_entity_poly.pdbx_strand_id
1 'polypeptide(L)'
;LPPLLIFGAYFVRKWYLARKLQVHGIGKGAPGFQTSVRRVRITPEIAARIQRGEEVSPEEIAAASAQAEKEAASGQAPLSPSLFRDIIEVDHRSPAAEKPPLRDNEWLPDNIVKPKKRAKAKRK
;
A
#
# COMPACT_ATOMS: atom_id res chain seq x y z
N LEU A 1 40.24 14.99 11.98
CA LEU A 1 38.97 15.58 11.44
C LEU A 1 38.10 15.99 12.62
N PRO A 2 37.66 17.25 12.72
CA PRO A 2 36.83 17.68 13.83
C PRO A 2 35.46 16.96 13.76
N PRO A 3 34.98 16.37 14.87
CA PRO A 3 33.80 15.52 14.90
C PRO A 3 32.52 16.21 14.40
N LEU A 4 32.40 17.52 14.59
CA LEU A 4 31.27 18.31 14.08
C LEU A 4 31.12 18.27 12.55
N LEU A 5 32.23 18.19 11.80
CA LEU A 5 32.18 18.06 10.34
C LEU A 5 31.64 16.69 9.91
N ILE A 6 31.96 15.63 10.66
CA ILE A 6 31.47 14.27 10.39
C ILE A 6 29.96 14.21 10.64
N PHE A 7 29.48 14.78 11.75
CA PHE A 7 28.05 14.88 12.02
C PHE A 7 27.31 15.73 10.97
N GLY A 8 27.87 16.89 10.60
CA GLY A 8 27.30 17.74 9.55
C GLY A 8 27.18 16.99 8.21
N ALA A 9 28.24 16.33 7.77
CA ALA A 9 28.25 15.54 6.54
C ALA A 9 27.21 14.40 6.55
N TYR A 10 27.03 13.74 7.71
CA TYR A 10 26.02 12.69 7.87
C TYR A 10 24.59 13.22 7.65
N PHE A 11 24.24 14.35 8.28
CA PHE A 11 22.89 14.92 8.13
C PHE A 11 22.62 15.43 6.72
N VAL A 12 23.61 16.07 6.07
CA VAL A 12 23.48 16.49 4.66
C VAL A 12 23.25 15.28 3.75
N ARG A 13 24.00 14.20 3.94
CA ARG A 13 23.82 12.96 3.18
C ARG A 13 22.45 12.32 3.43
N LYS A 14 22.00 12.28 4.69
CA LYS A 14 20.68 11.75 5.05
C LYS A 14 19.57 12.53 4.36
N TRP A 15 19.63 13.86 4.37
CA TRP A 15 18.66 14.72 3.71
C TRP A 15 18.68 14.55 2.18
N TYR A 16 19.87 14.52 1.57
CA TYR A 16 20.03 14.29 0.13
C TYR A 16 19.43 12.96 -0.31
N LEU A 17 19.71 11.86 0.42
CA LEU A 17 19.16 10.55 0.09
C LEU A 17 17.64 10.50 0.25
N ALA A 18 17.08 11.10 1.30
CA ALA A 18 15.64 11.20 1.49
C ALA A 18 14.97 11.95 0.33
N ARG A 19 15.53 13.10 -0.07
CA ARG A 19 15.05 13.88 -1.21
C ARG A 19 15.17 13.11 -2.52
N LYS A 20 16.30 12.43 -2.75
CA LYS A 20 16.51 11.60 -3.95
C LYS A 20 15.49 10.46 -4.02
N LEU A 21 15.14 9.83 -2.90
CA LEU A 21 14.08 8.82 -2.86
C LEU A 21 12.68 9.41 -3.13
N GLN A 22 12.38 10.62 -2.66
CA GLN A 22 11.11 11.28 -2.98
C GLN A 22 11.04 11.69 -4.47
N VAL A 23 12.17 12.10 -5.05
CA VAL A 23 12.19 12.61 -6.43
C VAL A 23 12.38 11.51 -7.48
N HIS A 24 13.10 10.43 -7.16
CA HIS A 24 13.46 9.37 -8.10
C HIS A 24 13.42 7.96 -7.49
N GLY A 25 12.93 7.82 -6.26
CA GLY A 25 12.93 6.55 -5.56
C GLY A 25 11.76 5.65 -5.91
N ILE A 26 11.78 4.51 -5.22
CA ILE A 26 10.79 3.44 -5.34
C ILE A 26 9.42 4.02 -4.95
N GLY A 27 8.43 3.83 -5.81
CA GLY A 27 7.04 4.27 -5.60
C GLY A 27 6.63 5.51 -6.41
N LYS A 28 7.57 6.23 -7.04
CA LYS A 28 7.25 7.34 -7.97
C LYS A 28 6.84 6.87 -9.37
N GLY A 29 7.16 5.61 -9.68
CA GLY A 29 6.79 4.89 -10.91
C GLY A 29 7.49 5.36 -12.18
N ALA A 30 7.16 4.66 -13.27
CA ALA A 30 7.61 5.04 -14.60
C ALA A 30 6.90 6.34 -15.04
N PRO A 31 7.60 7.22 -15.78
CA PRO A 31 6.97 8.41 -16.33
C PRO A 31 5.78 8.02 -17.22
N GLY A 32 4.64 8.69 -17.02
CA GLY A 32 3.39 8.39 -17.73
C GLY A 32 2.48 7.36 -17.05
N PHE A 33 2.92 6.70 -15.97
CA PHE A 33 2.06 5.85 -15.16
C PHE A 33 1.66 6.56 -13.86
N GLN A 34 0.35 6.56 -13.56
CA GLN A 34 -0.15 7.01 -12.26
C GLN A 34 0.23 6.00 -11.18
N THR A 35 1.40 6.22 -10.60
CA THR A 35 1.87 5.48 -9.43
C THR A 35 1.87 6.43 -8.22
N SER A 36 2.20 5.94 -7.02
CA SER A 36 2.11 6.70 -5.75
C SER A 36 0.69 6.99 -5.26
N VAL A 37 -0.30 6.19 -5.64
CA VAL A 37 -1.67 6.30 -5.12
C VAL A 37 -1.70 5.94 -3.62
N ARG A 38 -2.33 6.78 -2.80
CA ARG A 38 -2.53 6.54 -1.38
C ARG A 38 -3.90 5.93 -1.13
N ARG A 39 -3.99 5.05 -0.13
CA ARG A 39 -5.28 4.56 0.37
C ARG A 39 -5.90 5.66 1.22
N VAL A 40 -7.13 6.05 0.87
CA VAL A 40 -7.92 7.05 1.61
C VAL A 40 -8.99 6.30 2.40
N ARG A 41 -9.24 6.75 3.63
CA ARG A 41 -10.32 6.19 4.46
C ARG A 41 -11.65 6.71 3.95
N ILE A 42 -12.60 5.80 3.74
CA ILE A 42 -13.95 6.13 3.29
C ILE A 42 -14.85 6.26 4.53
N THR A 43 -15.74 7.25 4.55
CA THR A 43 -16.72 7.40 5.62
C THR A 43 -17.76 6.28 5.58
N PRO A 44 -18.35 5.88 6.72
CA PRO A 44 -19.29 4.76 6.77
C PRO A 44 -20.53 4.98 5.89
N GLU A 45 -20.99 6.22 5.75
CA GLU A 45 -22.13 6.58 4.89
C GLU A 45 -21.82 6.31 3.40
N ILE A 46 -20.67 6.78 2.94
CA ILE A 46 -20.21 6.59 1.56
C ILE A 46 -19.96 5.10 1.29
N ALA A 47 -19.38 4.37 2.26
CA ALA A 47 -19.17 2.94 2.14
C ALA A 47 -20.50 2.18 1.95
N ALA A 48 -21.55 2.56 2.69
CA ALA A 48 -22.87 1.96 2.54
C ALA A 48 -23.52 2.29 1.19
N ARG A 49 -23.33 3.50 0.66
CA ARG A 49 -23.80 3.90 -0.70
C ARG A 49 -23.12 3.08 -1.79
N ILE A 50 -21.79 2.91 -1.69
CA ILE A 50 -21.01 2.08 -2.61
C ILE A 50 -21.48 0.62 -2.56
N GLN A 51 -21.72 0.06 -1.37
CA GLN A 51 -22.22 -1.31 -1.21
C GLN A 51 -23.62 -1.51 -1.80
N ARG A 52 -24.48 -0.47 -1.77
CA ARG A 52 -25.79 -0.47 -2.42
C ARG A 52 -25.71 -0.37 -3.95
N GLY A 53 -24.53 -0.09 -4.51
CA GLY A 53 -24.35 0.13 -5.94
C GLY A 53 -24.80 1.51 -6.41
N GLU A 54 -24.89 2.48 -5.50
CA GLU A 54 -25.18 3.88 -5.85
C GLU A 54 -23.93 4.54 -6.48
N GLU A 55 -24.12 5.36 -7.51
CA GLU A 55 -23.02 6.10 -8.14
C GLU A 55 -22.58 7.26 -7.23
N VAL A 56 -21.41 7.10 -6.61
CA VAL A 56 -20.79 8.14 -5.78
C VAL A 56 -19.66 8.80 -6.56
N SER A 57 -19.70 10.12 -6.67
CA SER A 57 -18.67 10.87 -7.39
C SER A 57 -17.33 10.90 -6.62
N PRO A 58 -16.18 10.98 -7.31
CA PRO A 58 -14.87 11.11 -6.65
C PRO A 58 -14.76 12.35 -5.75
N GLU A 59 -15.44 13.44 -6.13
CA GLU A 59 -15.45 14.69 -5.36
C GLU A 59 -16.18 14.53 -4.02
N GLU A 60 -17.28 13.77 -3.98
CA GLU A 60 -17.98 13.43 -2.75
C GLU A 60 -17.11 12.61 -1.79
N ILE A 61 -16.41 11.61 -2.32
CA ILE A 61 -15.50 10.77 -1.52
C ILE A 61 -14.38 11.63 -0.93
N ALA A 62 -13.81 12.52 -1.74
CA ALA A 62 -12.76 13.44 -1.31
C ALA A 62 -13.26 14.40 -0.22
N ALA A 63 -14.43 15.02 -0.41
CA ALA A 63 -15.02 15.94 0.56
C ALA A 63 -15.33 15.25 1.90
N ALA A 64 -15.96 14.08 1.84
CA ALA A 64 -16.31 13.30 3.04
C ALA A 64 -15.05 12.83 3.80
N SER A 65 -14.04 12.35 3.09
CA SER A 65 -12.77 11.94 3.70
C SER A 65 -12.04 13.11 4.36
N ALA A 66 -12.02 14.28 3.71
CA ALA A 66 -11.39 15.49 4.24
C ALA A 66 -12.12 16.02 5.48
N GLN A 67 -13.46 15.90 5.55
CA GLN A 67 -14.23 16.25 6.75
C GLN A 67 -13.89 15.31 7.92
N ALA A 68 -13.88 14.00 7.68
CA ALA A 68 -13.55 13.00 8.70
C ALA A 68 -12.11 13.16 9.22
N GLU A 69 -11.15 13.52 8.37
CA GLU A 69 -9.78 13.81 8.81
C GLU A 69 -9.69 15.04 9.71
N LYS A 70 -10.46 16.09 9.41
CA LYS A 70 -10.53 17.30 10.25
C LYS A 70 -11.15 17.02 11.61
N GLU A 71 -12.21 16.22 11.65
CA GLU A 71 -12.87 15.77 12.88
C GLU A 71 -11.97 14.86 13.72
N ALA A 72 -11.21 13.97 13.08
CA ALA A 72 -10.21 13.16 13.77
C ALA A 72 -9.07 14.01 14.35
N ALA A 73 -8.66 15.07 13.65
CA ALA A 73 -7.63 15.99 14.11
C ALA A 73 -8.10 16.92 15.24
N SER A 74 -9.40 17.24 15.32
CA SER A 74 -9.98 18.09 16.37
C SER A 74 -10.21 17.36 17.71
N GLY A 75 -9.87 16.07 17.81
CA GLY A 75 -9.77 15.35 19.08
C GLY A 75 -11.10 14.87 19.67
N GLN A 76 -12.22 15.00 18.96
CA GLN A 76 -13.47 14.34 19.32
C GLN A 76 -13.45 12.87 18.85
N ALA A 77 -12.62 12.05 19.48
CA ALA A 77 -12.63 10.61 19.26
C ALA A 77 -13.64 9.94 20.19
N PRO A 78 -14.58 9.10 19.70
CA PRO A 78 -15.10 8.03 20.53
C PRO A 78 -13.97 7.01 20.76
N LEU A 79 -13.67 6.77 22.02
CA LEU A 79 -12.78 5.73 22.52
C LEU A 79 -13.21 4.35 22.00
N SER A 80 -12.53 3.81 20.97
CA SER A 80 -12.34 2.36 20.86
C SER A 80 -11.19 2.01 19.89
N PRO A 81 -10.16 1.27 20.34
CA PRO A 81 -9.10 0.75 19.47
C PRO A 81 -9.55 -0.53 18.72
N SER A 82 -10.86 -0.73 18.53
CA SER A 82 -11.46 -1.95 17.94
C SER A 82 -12.03 -1.73 16.52
N LEU A 83 -11.91 -0.52 15.94
CA LEU A 83 -12.51 -0.16 14.66
C LEU A 83 -11.52 -0.21 13.48
N PHE A 84 -10.61 -1.17 13.45
CA PHE A 84 -9.89 -1.55 12.22
C PHE A 84 -10.72 -2.51 11.34
N ARG A 85 -12.04 -2.55 11.51
CA ARG A 85 -12.95 -3.46 10.80
C ARG A 85 -13.54 -2.89 9.51
N ASP A 86 -13.49 -1.56 9.32
CA ASP A 86 -14.12 -0.87 8.19
C ASP A 86 -13.11 -0.27 7.20
N ILE A 87 -11.84 -0.70 7.25
CA ILE A 87 -11.04 -0.67 6.04
C ILE A 87 -11.59 -1.83 5.23
N ILE A 88 -12.26 -1.54 4.10
CA ILE A 88 -12.47 -2.55 3.06
C ILE A 88 -11.08 -2.91 2.54
N GLU A 89 -10.38 -3.72 3.32
CA GLU A 89 -9.17 -4.38 2.91
C GLU A 89 -9.66 -5.47 1.97
N VAL A 90 -9.73 -5.15 0.68
CA VAL A 90 -9.75 -6.18 -0.35
C VAL A 90 -8.39 -6.84 -0.25
N ASP A 91 -8.27 -7.77 0.69
CA ASP A 91 -7.05 -8.52 0.93
C ASP A 91 -6.89 -9.49 -0.24
N HIS A 92 -6.14 -9.06 -1.26
CA HIS A 92 -5.75 -9.95 -2.36
C HIS A 92 -4.75 -11.03 -1.90
N ARG A 93 -4.32 -11.04 -0.62
CA ARG A 93 -3.70 -12.22 -0.02
C ARG A 93 -4.80 -13.18 0.43
N SER A 94 -5.33 -13.92 -0.53
CA SER A 94 -6.14 -15.10 -0.24
C SER A 94 -5.40 -16.02 0.76
N PRO A 95 -6.01 -16.41 1.89
CA PRO A 95 -5.38 -17.31 2.86
C PRO A 95 -5.34 -18.70 2.25
N ALA A 96 -4.22 -19.05 1.59
CA ALA A 96 -3.89 -20.41 1.14
C ALA A 96 -5.11 -21.24 0.70
N ALA A 97 -6.00 -20.65 -0.10
CA ALA A 97 -7.07 -21.39 -0.74
C ALA A 97 -6.37 -22.36 -1.70
N GLU A 98 -6.67 -23.64 -1.50
CA GLU A 98 -6.29 -24.77 -2.33
C GLU A 98 -6.21 -24.32 -3.79
N LYS A 99 -4.96 -24.22 -4.31
CA LYS A 99 -4.76 -23.73 -5.68
C LYS A 99 -5.54 -24.66 -6.61
N PRO A 100 -6.52 -24.17 -7.39
CA PRO A 100 -7.13 -24.99 -8.42
C PRO A 100 -6.01 -25.53 -9.32
N PRO A 101 -6.16 -26.75 -9.87
CA PRO A 101 -5.13 -27.34 -10.72
C PRO A 101 -4.73 -26.32 -11.78
N LEU A 102 -3.42 -26.07 -11.90
CA LEU A 102 -2.87 -25.12 -12.86
C LEU A 102 -3.46 -25.43 -14.23
N ARG A 103 -4.36 -24.56 -14.71
CA ARG A 103 -4.64 -24.50 -16.14
C ARG A 103 -3.32 -24.07 -16.78
N ASP A 104 -2.81 -24.86 -17.71
CA ASP A 104 -1.60 -24.54 -18.45
C ASP A 104 -1.82 -23.18 -19.12
N ASN A 105 -1.17 -22.15 -18.60
CA ASN A 105 -1.32 -20.80 -19.10
C ASN A 105 -0.43 -20.67 -20.33
N GLU A 106 -1.02 -20.83 -21.52
CA GLU A 106 -0.34 -20.80 -22.83
C GLU A 106 0.43 -19.49 -23.09
N TRP A 107 0.14 -18.43 -22.35
CA TRP A 107 0.76 -17.10 -22.51
C TRP A 107 2.07 -16.94 -21.73
N LEU A 108 2.34 -17.78 -20.73
CA LEU A 108 3.56 -17.69 -19.94
C LEU A 108 4.51 -18.83 -20.30
N PRO A 109 5.81 -18.55 -20.52
CA PRO A 109 6.77 -19.61 -20.77
C PRO A 109 6.88 -20.54 -19.56
N ASP A 110 6.94 -21.85 -19.84
CA ASP A 110 7.02 -22.96 -18.87
C ASP A 110 8.04 -22.77 -17.74
N ASN A 111 9.15 -22.07 -18.03
CA ASN A 111 10.23 -21.81 -17.09
C ASN A 111 9.82 -20.94 -15.88
N ILE A 112 8.73 -20.18 -15.99
CA ILE A 112 8.22 -19.29 -14.94
C ILE A 112 7.09 -19.96 -14.14
N VAL A 113 6.27 -20.76 -14.83
CA VAL A 113 5.04 -21.36 -14.28
C VAL A 113 5.33 -22.54 -13.36
N LYS A 114 6.38 -23.33 -13.67
CA LYS A 114 6.70 -24.55 -12.93
C LYS A 114 7.60 -24.23 -11.73
N PRO A 115 7.16 -24.48 -10.48
CA PRO A 115 8.01 -24.22 -9.31
C PRO A 115 9.24 -25.14 -9.33
N LYS A 116 10.43 -24.55 -9.42
CA LYS A 116 11.71 -25.28 -9.39
C LYS A 116 11.85 -26.01 -8.05
N LYS A 117 11.72 -27.34 -8.05
CA LYS A 117 11.94 -28.19 -6.87
C LYS A 117 13.40 -28.01 -6.41
N ARG A 118 13.61 -27.32 -5.28
CA ARG A 118 14.93 -27.27 -4.63
C ARG A 118 15.25 -28.65 -4.07
N ALA A 119 16.36 -29.24 -4.50
CA ALA A 119 16.84 -30.50 -3.94
C ALA A 119 17.18 -30.30 -2.45
N LYS A 120 16.58 -31.11 -1.58
CA LYS A 120 16.91 -31.12 -0.15
C LYS A 120 18.34 -31.65 0.02
N ALA A 121 19.24 -30.81 0.51
CA ALA A 121 20.58 -31.23 0.89
C ALA A 121 20.49 -32.25 2.06
N LYS A 122 20.98 -33.48 1.85
CA LYS A 122 21.23 -34.42 2.95
C LYS A 122 22.42 -33.89 3.76
N ARG A 123 22.20 -33.52 5.02
CA ARG A 123 23.30 -33.34 5.97
C ARG A 123 23.89 -34.72 6.29
N LYS A 124 25.20 -34.87 6.10
CA LYS A 124 26.02 -35.93 6.71
C LYS A 124 26.53 -35.42 8.05
#